data_AF-A0A026W9T6-F1
#
_entry.id   AF-A0A026W9T6-F1
#
_cell.length_a   1.000
_cell.length_b   1.000
_cell.length_c   1.000
_cell.angle_alpha   90.00
_cell.angle_beta   90.00
_cell.angle_gamma   90.00
#
_symmetry.space_group_name_H-M   'P 1'
#
loop_
_entity.id
_entity.type
_entity.pdbx_description
1 polymer ?
#
loop_
_entity_poly.entity_id
_entity_poly.type
_entity_poly.pdbx_seq_one_letter_code
_entity_poly.pdbx_strand_id
1 'polypeptide(L)'
;MMGKDAILNRLTEAGIEDPSEYITFHGLRTHSMLNGTLVTELIYVHSKLMIVDDNTVICGSANINDRSMVATRDSEIAVIIHDQEFEDGRMNSIPFPCGKFASSLRKQLFREHLGLMNIRDDINIDDAIIKSFYKDVWCARSKRNTEIYEEVFQCVPTDKIVNFAMLKQYQDEEPISLSNPLLAQEMVEGIKGYLVDLPLNFLCNEDLKPAAGTVEGIMPTALW
;
A
#
# COMPACT_ATOMS: atom_id res chain seq x y z
N MET A 1 -12.90 -13.21 -6.33
CA MET A 1 -12.83 -14.13 -5.17
C MET A 1 -11.37 -14.48 -4.83
N MET A 2 -10.90 -14.19 -3.61
CA MET A 2 -9.59 -14.65 -3.14
C MET A 2 -9.60 -16.18 -3.00
N GLY A 3 -8.72 -16.87 -3.75
CA GLY A 3 -8.66 -18.34 -3.75
C GLY A 3 -8.13 -18.91 -2.43
N LYS A 4 -8.31 -20.22 -2.21
CA LYS A 4 -7.85 -20.91 -0.99
C LYS A 4 -6.35 -20.75 -0.74
N ASP A 5 -5.56 -20.67 -1.80
CA ASP A 5 -4.10 -20.52 -1.72
C ASP A 5 -3.64 -19.09 -1.40
N ALA A 6 -4.56 -18.13 -1.31
CA ALA A 6 -4.25 -16.75 -0.93
C ALA A 6 -3.64 -16.69 0.48
N ILE A 7 -2.68 -15.79 0.67
CA ILE A 7 -1.89 -15.69 1.91
C ILE A 7 -2.77 -15.52 3.16
N LEU A 8 -3.80 -14.66 3.10
CA LEU A 8 -4.71 -14.43 4.23
C LEU A 8 -5.50 -15.68 4.59
N ASN A 9 -6.04 -16.40 3.60
CA ASN A 9 -6.77 -17.65 3.82
C ASN A 9 -5.86 -18.71 4.45
N ARG A 10 -4.61 -18.84 3.98
CA ARG A 10 -3.64 -19.77 4.55
C ARG A 10 -3.25 -19.43 5.99
N LEU A 11 -3.15 -18.14 6.34
CA LEU A 11 -2.87 -17.72 7.72
C LEU A 11 -4.05 -18.10 8.64
N THR A 12 -5.28 -17.83 8.22
CA THR A 12 -6.48 -18.22 8.97
C THR A 12 -6.61 -19.74 9.11
N GLU A 13 -6.35 -20.51 8.04
CA GLU A 13 -6.35 -21.98 8.08
C GLU A 13 -5.25 -22.54 9.01
N ALA A 14 -4.13 -21.82 9.16
CA ALA A 14 -3.06 -22.16 10.10
C ALA A 14 -3.39 -21.81 11.57
N GLY A 15 -4.58 -21.28 11.84
CA GLY A 15 -5.04 -20.95 13.20
C GLY A 15 -4.67 -19.53 13.66
N ILE A 16 -4.25 -18.65 12.76
CA ILE A 16 -4.06 -17.22 13.08
C ILE A 16 -5.44 -16.54 13.07
N GLU A 17 -5.88 -16.10 14.24
CA GLU A 17 -7.20 -15.47 14.43
C GLU A 17 -7.32 -14.15 13.65
N ASP A 18 -6.27 -13.33 13.70
CA ASP A 18 -6.21 -12.04 13.04
C ASP A 18 -4.91 -11.89 12.23
N PRO A 19 -4.93 -12.19 10.92
CA PRO A 19 -3.77 -12.00 10.05
C PRO A 19 -3.24 -10.56 10.02
N SER A 20 -4.07 -9.56 10.34
CA SER A 20 -3.66 -8.15 10.32
C SER A 20 -2.69 -7.78 11.45
N GLU A 21 -2.49 -8.66 12.44
CA GLU A 21 -1.41 -8.50 13.42
C GLU A 21 -0.01 -8.77 12.83
N TYR A 22 0.06 -9.38 11.64
CA TYR A 22 1.31 -9.86 11.03
C TYR A 22 1.56 -9.27 9.63
N ILE A 23 0.51 -9.01 8.86
CA ILE A 23 0.62 -8.49 7.51
C ILE A 23 -0.53 -7.55 7.17
N THR A 24 -0.18 -6.40 6.59
CA THR A 24 -1.13 -5.41 6.09
C THR A 24 -0.72 -4.96 4.68
N PHE A 25 -1.70 -4.55 3.88
CA PHE A 25 -1.50 -4.19 2.48
C PHE A 25 -1.93 -2.75 2.26
N HIS A 26 -1.08 -1.97 1.59
CA HIS A 26 -1.27 -0.54 1.44
C HIS A 26 -0.92 -0.09 0.01
N GLY A 27 -1.58 0.97 -0.43
CA GLY A 27 -1.22 1.75 -1.60
C GLY A 27 -0.76 3.15 -1.21
N LEU A 28 -0.50 3.97 -2.22
CA LEU A 28 -0.17 5.38 -2.06
C LEU A 28 -1.13 6.24 -2.88
N ARG A 29 -1.61 7.36 -2.31
CA ARG A 29 -2.53 8.31 -2.98
C ARG A 29 -2.21 9.74 -2.55
N THR A 30 -2.40 10.68 -3.48
CA THR A 30 -2.26 12.11 -3.21
C THR A 30 -3.44 12.91 -3.77
N HIS A 31 -3.46 14.20 -3.44
CA HIS A 31 -4.43 15.16 -3.96
C HIS A 31 -3.77 16.51 -4.18
N SER A 32 -4.37 17.34 -5.02
CA SER A 32 -3.95 18.71 -5.26
C SER A 32 -5.08 19.56 -5.81
N MET A 33 -4.84 20.87 -5.93
CA MET A 33 -5.73 21.81 -6.58
C MET A 33 -5.33 21.97 -8.04
N LEU A 34 -6.21 21.59 -8.97
CA LEU A 34 -6.00 21.73 -10.40
C LEU A 34 -7.07 22.68 -10.97
N ASN A 35 -6.66 23.86 -11.43
CA ASN A 35 -7.55 24.89 -12.00
C ASN A 35 -8.76 25.24 -11.10
N GLY A 36 -8.57 25.25 -9.78
CA GLY A 36 -9.64 25.55 -8.82
C GLY A 36 -10.52 24.36 -8.44
N THR A 37 -10.25 23.17 -8.98
CA THR A 37 -10.93 21.92 -8.61
C THR A 37 -9.98 21.03 -7.81
N LEU A 38 -10.46 20.50 -6.70
CA LEU A 38 -9.71 19.53 -5.90
C LEU A 38 -9.74 18.18 -6.62
N VAL A 39 -8.56 17.62 -6.89
CA VAL A 39 -8.40 16.34 -7.60
C VAL A 39 -7.52 15.39 -6.79
N THR A 40 -7.71 14.09 -6.99
CA THR A 40 -6.89 13.03 -6.39
C THR A 40 -6.37 12.07 -7.46
N GLU A 41 -5.19 11.51 -7.24
CA GLU A 41 -4.68 10.41 -8.04
C GLU A 41 -3.83 9.45 -7.19
N LEU A 42 -3.78 8.18 -7.58
CA LEU A 42 -2.86 7.22 -6.99
C LEU A 42 -1.40 7.61 -7.29
N ILE A 43 -0.50 7.31 -6.36
CA ILE A 43 0.93 7.33 -6.62
C ILE A 43 1.32 5.93 -7.06
N TYR A 44 1.80 5.81 -8.30
CA TYR A 44 2.14 4.52 -8.87
C TYR A 44 3.41 3.93 -8.24
N VAL A 45 3.23 2.88 -7.45
CA VAL A 45 4.34 2.16 -6.79
C VAL A 45 5.05 1.28 -7.82
N HIS A 46 6.03 1.85 -8.50
CA HIS A 46 6.85 1.13 -9.48
C HIS A 46 8.08 0.44 -8.87
N SER A 47 8.34 0.65 -7.59
CA SER A 47 9.49 0.09 -6.88
C SER A 47 9.49 -1.44 -6.86
N LYS A 48 10.68 -2.03 -6.95
CA LYS A 48 10.91 -3.45 -6.64
C LYS A 48 11.98 -3.52 -5.55
N LEU A 49 11.50 -3.46 -4.32
CA LEU A 49 12.32 -3.26 -3.12
C LEU A 49 11.82 -4.18 -2.01
N MET A 50 12.77 -4.82 -1.32
CA MET A 50 12.53 -5.55 -0.08
C MET A 50 13.59 -5.11 0.93
N ILE A 51 13.15 -4.78 2.14
CA ILE A 51 14.01 -4.48 3.28
C ILE A 51 13.69 -5.51 4.36
N VAL A 52 14.72 -6.20 4.84
CA VAL A 52 14.60 -7.26 5.85
C VAL A 52 15.45 -6.90 7.05
N ASP A 53 14.81 -6.95 8.22
CA ASP A 53 15.42 -6.80 9.55
C ASP A 53 16.35 -5.58 9.70
N ASP A 54 16.07 -4.48 8.98
CA ASP A 54 16.89 -3.26 8.98
C ASP A 54 18.39 -3.53 8.74
N ASN A 55 18.77 -4.61 8.04
CA ASN A 55 20.17 -4.96 7.73
C ASN A 55 20.40 -5.52 6.33
N THR A 56 19.33 -5.89 5.62
CA THR A 56 19.40 -6.46 4.27
C THR A 56 18.42 -5.74 3.36
N VAL A 57 18.89 -5.33 2.18
CA VAL A 57 18.07 -4.71 1.14
C VAL A 57 18.23 -5.49 -0.16
N ILE A 58 17.11 -5.82 -0.81
CA ILE A 58 17.08 -6.31 -2.18
C ILE A 58 16.38 -5.26 -3.02
N CYS A 59 17.03 -4.76 -4.06
CA CYS A 59 16.44 -3.82 -5.00
C CYS A 59 16.83 -4.14 -6.44
N GLY A 60 15.96 -3.81 -7.40
CA GLY A 60 16.21 -4.14 -8.79
C GLY A 60 15.05 -3.83 -9.72
N SER A 61 15.00 -4.56 -10.83
CA SER A 61 13.93 -4.48 -11.83
C SER A 61 12.85 -5.56 -11.68
N ALA A 62 13.17 -6.68 -11.00
CA ALA A 62 12.31 -7.85 -10.89
C ALA A 62 11.05 -7.61 -10.05
N ASN A 63 9.86 -7.72 -10.67
CA ASN A 63 8.58 -7.71 -9.96
C ASN A 63 8.37 -9.02 -9.18
N ILE A 64 7.48 -9.01 -8.18
CA ILE A 64 7.02 -10.24 -7.52
C ILE A 64 5.94 -10.89 -8.40
N ASN A 65 6.36 -11.52 -9.50
CA ASN A 65 5.51 -12.30 -10.40
C ASN A 65 6.35 -13.32 -11.19
N ASP A 66 5.70 -14.29 -11.84
CA ASP A 66 6.40 -15.32 -12.60
C ASP A 66 7.20 -14.77 -13.78
N ARG A 67 6.74 -13.64 -14.36
CA ARG A 67 7.40 -12.98 -15.49
C ARG A 67 8.82 -12.54 -15.16
N SER A 68 9.03 -11.99 -13.97
CA SER A 68 10.35 -11.57 -13.50
C SER A 68 11.09 -12.69 -12.75
N MET A 69 10.39 -13.58 -12.04
CA MET A 69 11.02 -14.51 -11.07
C MET A 69 11.38 -15.90 -11.61
N VAL A 70 10.75 -16.38 -12.70
CA VAL A 70 10.99 -17.74 -13.24
C VAL A 70 12.27 -17.81 -14.10
N ALA A 71 12.96 -16.68 -14.30
CA ALA A 71 14.24 -16.53 -15.02
C ALA A 71 14.26 -16.97 -16.51
N THR A 72 13.22 -17.65 -17.00
CA THR A 72 13.08 -18.07 -18.39
C THR A 72 12.23 -17.11 -19.23
N ARG A 73 11.76 -16.00 -18.65
CA ARG A 73 10.88 -15.01 -19.28
C ARG A 73 11.64 -13.70 -19.50
N ASP A 74 11.41 -12.69 -18.67
CA ASP A 74 12.07 -11.39 -18.81
C ASP A 74 13.48 -11.42 -18.19
N SER A 75 14.40 -10.67 -18.78
CA SER A 75 15.73 -10.45 -18.21
C SER A 75 15.67 -9.38 -17.14
N GLU A 76 16.03 -9.73 -15.90
CA GLU A 76 15.98 -8.83 -14.75
C GLU A 76 17.36 -8.67 -14.11
N ILE A 77 17.55 -7.57 -13.38
CA ILE A 77 18.72 -7.35 -12.54
C ILE A 77 18.29 -6.96 -11.13
N ALA A 78 18.99 -7.50 -10.13
CA ALA A 78 18.80 -7.14 -8.74
C ALA A 78 20.15 -7.13 -8.01
N VAL A 79 20.24 -6.31 -6.97
CA VAL A 79 21.37 -6.25 -6.05
C VAL A 79 20.86 -6.60 -4.66
N ILE A 80 21.64 -7.42 -3.94
CA ILE A 80 21.45 -7.69 -2.52
C ILE A 80 22.53 -6.93 -1.76
N ILE A 81 22.11 -6.08 -0.83
CA ILE A 81 22.97 -5.25 0.01
C ILE A 81 22.83 -5.75 1.44
N HIS A 82 23.93 -6.24 2.01
CA HIS A 82 24.02 -6.57 3.42
C HIS A 82 24.86 -5.51 4.12
N ASP A 83 24.30 -4.87 5.14
CA ASP A 83 25.03 -3.89 5.94
C ASP A 83 26.23 -4.53 6.64
N GLN A 84 27.35 -3.79 6.66
CA GLN A 84 28.55 -4.11 7.43
C GLN A 84 28.80 -3.10 8.54
N GLU A 85 28.14 -1.94 8.48
CA GLU A 85 28.15 -0.92 9.51
C GLU A 85 26.80 -0.84 10.18
N PHE A 86 26.81 -0.80 11.51
CA PHE A 86 25.61 -0.84 12.34
C PHE A 86 25.55 0.34 13.30
N GLU A 87 24.34 0.70 13.69
CA GLU A 87 24.01 1.68 14.72
C GLU A 87 23.10 1.04 15.76
N ASP A 88 23.15 1.58 16.99
CA ASP A 88 22.27 1.13 18.08
C ASP A 88 20.81 1.47 17.74
N GLY A 89 19.98 0.44 17.58
CA GLY A 89 18.55 0.56 17.31
C GLY A 89 17.72 -0.32 18.24
N ARG A 90 16.44 -0.50 17.89
CA ARG A 90 15.50 -1.34 18.63
C ARG A 90 14.58 -2.10 17.68
N MET A 91 14.25 -3.32 18.08
CA MET A 91 13.19 -4.12 17.48
C MET A 91 12.28 -4.65 18.58
N ASN A 92 11.03 -4.19 18.57
CA ASN A 92 10.06 -4.48 19.63
C ASN A 92 10.59 -4.16 21.04
N SER A 93 11.15 -2.96 21.20
CA SER A 93 11.81 -2.45 22.41
C SER A 93 13.09 -3.18 22.83
N ILE A 94 13.52 -4.22 22.12
CA ILE A 94 14.77 -4.94 22.41
C ILE A 94 15.92 -4.26 21.67
N PRO A 95 17.07 -3.96 22.34
CA PRO A 95 18.26 -3.44 21.66
C PRO A 95 18.65 -4.34 20.48
N PHE A 96 18.81 -3.74 19.30
CA PHE A 96 19.09 -4.46 18.07
C PHE A 96 20.07 -3.66 17.20
N PRO A 97 21.13 -4.28 16.65
CA PRO A 97 22.04 -3.59 15.74
C PRO A 97 21.34 -3.38 14.39
N CYS A 98 21.01 -2.13 14.07
CA CYS A 98 20.40 -1.76 12.80
C CYS A 98 21.50 -1.41 11.78
N GLY A 99 21.46 -2.01 10.59
CA GLY A 99 22.35 -1.66 9.50
C GLY A 99 22.14 -0.22 9.05
N LYS A 100 23.22 0.52 8.83
CA LYS A 100 23.13 1.96 8.48
C LYS A 100 22.37 2.20 7.18
N PHE A 101 22.64 1.42 6.14
CA PHE A 101 21.99 1.59 4.85
C PHE A 101 20.53 1.15 4.89
N ALA A 102 20.24 -0.08 5.32
CA ALA A 102 18.89 -0.63 5.33
C ALA A 102 17.95 0.19 6.24
N SER A 103 18.38 0.50 7.47
CA SER A 103 17.55 1.27 8.40
C SER A 103 17.34 2.71 7.96
N SER A 104 18.35 3.39 7.41
CA SER A 104 18.18 4.76 6.89
C SER A 104 17.22 4.81 5.71
N LEU A 105 17.32 3.85 4.77
CA LEU A 105 16.40 3.74 3.64
C LEU A 105 14.96 3.50 4.11
N ARG A 106 14.73 2.54 5.02
CA ARG A 106 13.40 2.29 5.58
C ARG A 106 12.85 3.53 6.29
N LYS A 107 13.65 4.19 7.14
CA LYS A 107 13.23 5.42 7.84
C LYS A 107 12.88 6.53 6.85
N GLN A 108 13.63 6.69 5.76
CA GLN A 108 13.32 7.67 4.72
C GLN A 108 11.97 7.38 4.05
N LEU A 109 11.71 6.13 3.66
CA LEU A 109 10.44 5.72 3.07
C LEU A 109 9.26 5.90 4.04
N PHE A 110 9.45 5.54 5.31
CA PHE A 110 8.44 5.78 6.34
C PHE A 110 8.15 7.27 6.52
N ARG A 111 9.18 8.13 6.54
CA ARG A 111 8.96 9.58 6.61
C ARG A 111 8.18 10.11 5.41
N GLU A 112 8.48 9.65 4.21
CA GLU A 112 7.73 10.04 3.02
C GLU A 112 6.26 9.58 3.11
N HIS A 113 6.04 8.29 3.33
CA HIS A 113 4.69 7.71 3.27
C HIS A 113 3.79 8.14 4.43
N LEU A 114 4.38 8.45 5.60
CA LEU A 114 3.68 8.98 6.77
C LEU A 114 3.68 10.52 6.81
N GLY A 115 4.29 11.21 5.83
CA GLY A 115 4.31 12.68 5.79
C GLY A 115 5.14 13.34 6.89
N LEU A 116 6.16 12.66 7.41
CA LEU A 116 7.06 13.10 8.50
C LEU A 116 8.34 13.77 7.97
N MET A 117 8.29 14.31 6.75
CA MET A 117 9.42 15.05 6.16
C MET A 117 9.59 16.44 6.78
N ASN A 118 8.55 16.94 7.47
CA ASN A 118 8.59 18.21 8.18
C ASN A 118 9.09 18.01 9.63
N ILE A 119 9.98 18.89 10.08
CA ILE A 119 10.71 18.79 11.38
C ILE A 119 9.77 18.80 12.61
N ARG A 120 8.48 19.09 12.46
CA ARG A 120 7.55 19.31 13.58
C ARG A 120 6.87 18.05 14.10
N ASP A 121 6.97 16.92 13.40
CA ASP A 121 6.31 15.68 13.80
C ASP A 121 7.24 14.84 14.68
N ASP A 122 6.79 14.48 15.88
CA ASP A 122 7.55 13.77 16.92
C ASP A 122 7.34 12.23 16.90
N ILE A 123 6.79 11.72 15.81
CA ILE A 123 6.52 10.30 15.63
C ILE A 123 7.84 9.53 15.54
N ASN A 124 8.07 8.65 16.51
CA ASN A 124 9.20 7.75 16.52
C ASN A 124 8.99 6.62 15.51
N ILE A 125 9.89 6.52 14.54
CA ILE A 125 9.89 5.50 13.48
C ILE A 125 11.11 4.57 13.55
N ASP A 126 11.86 4.61 14.66
CA ASP A 126 13.08 3.81 14.82
C ASP A 126 12.77 2.33 15.02
N ASP A 127 11.71 2.01 15.76
CA ASP A 127 11.24 0.65 15.98
C ASP A 127 10.03 0.34 15.10
N ALA A 128 10.27 -0.35 13.98
CA ALA A 128 9.24 -0.59 12.96
C ALA A 128 8.21 -1.67 13.35
N ILE A 129 8.48 -2.48 14.38
CA ILE A 129 7.65 -3.63 14.74
C ILE A 129 7.02 -3.52 16.13
N ILE A 130 7.31 -2.45 16.88
CA ILE A 130 6.61 -2.19 18.13
C ILE A 130 5.12 -1.94 17.85
N LYS A 131 4.26 -2.58 18.64
CA LYS A 131 2.80 -2.59 18.42
C LYS A 131 2.20 -1.19 18.30
N SER A 132 2.69 -0.22 19.08
CA SER A 132 2.20 1.17 19.03
C SER A 132 2.52 1.84 17.70
N PHE A 133 3.71 1.64 17.13
CA PHE A 133 4.01 2.14 15.79
C PHE A 133 3.18 1.42 14.73
N TYR A 134 3.16 0.09 14.77
CA TYR A 134 2.46 -0.73 13.78
C TYR A 134 0.96 -0.41 13.71
N LYS A 135 0.27 -0.38 14.85
CA LYS A 135 -1.18 -0.15 14.89
C LYS A 135 -1.53 1.33 14.90
N ASP A 136 -0.98 2.08 15.84
CA ASP A 136 -1.47 3.43 16.18
C ASP A 136 -0.88 4.50 15.26
N VAL A 137 0.19 4.18 14.53
CA VAL A 137 0.80 5.07 13.53
C VAL A 137 0.56 4.54 12.13
N TRP A 138 1.13 3.39 11.77
CA TRP A 138 1.13 2.90 10.39
C TRP A 138 -0.28 2.54 9.90
N CYS A 139 -0.95 1.60 10.56
CA CYS A 139 -2.30 1.17 10.18
C CYS A 139 -3.32 2.29 10.37
N ALA A 140 -3.29 2.99 11.51
CA ALA A 140 -4.22 4.09 11.78
C ALA A 140 -4.09 5.23 10.75
N ARG A 141 -2.87 5.57 10.31
CA ARG A 141 -2.67 6.59 9.28
C ARG A 141 -3.24 6.16 7.95
N SER A 142 -2.95 4.93 7.53
CA SER A 142 -3.43 4.35 6.29
C SER A 142 -4.96 4.34 6.23
N LYS A 143 -5.60 3.83 7.29
CA LYS A 143 -7.05 3.80 7.43
C LYS A 143 -7.68 5.18 7.39
N ARG A 144 -7.17 6.13 8.18
CA ARG A 144 -7.70 7.51 8.22
C ARG A 144 -7.61 8.20 6.87
N ASN A 145 -6.47 8.08 6.18
CA ASN A 145 -6.31 8.67 4.86
C ASN A 145 -7.30 8.04 3.86
N THR A 146 -7.50 6.71 3.92
CA THR A 146 -8.45 5.98 3.07
C THR A 146 -9.87 6.49 3.27
N GLU A 147 -10.32 6.59 4.52
CA GLU A 147 -11.66 7.09 4.86
C GLU A 147 -11.89 8.49 4.28
N ILE A 148 -10.93 9.41 4.43
CA ILE A 148 -11.04 10.77 3.89
C ILE A 148 -11.04 10.74 2.36
N TYR A 149 -10.16 9.97 1.71
CA TYR A 149 -10.12 9.93 0.25
C TYR A 149 -11.42 9.38 -0.35
N GLU A 150 -11.97 8.31 0.23
CA GLU A 150 -13.23 7.74 -0.23
C GLU A 150 -14.42 8.67 0.00
N GLU A 151 -14.45 9.39 1.12
CA GLU A 151 -15.54 10.32 1.44
C GLU A 151 -15.47 11.59 0.57
N VAL A 152 -14.27 12.17 0.39
CA VAL A 152 -14.10 13.42 -0.35
C VAL A 152 -14.22 13.21 -1.85
N PHE A 153 -13.60 12.16 -2.39
CA PHE A 153 -13.42 12.00 -3.84
C PHE A 153 -14.23 10.87 -4.46
N GLN A 154 -14.82 9.99 -3.64
CA GLN A 154 -15.41 8.74 -4.13
C GLN A 154 -14.46 7.97 -5.06
N CYS A 155 -13.18 7.91 -4.68
CA CYS A 155 -12.17 7.29 -5.52
C CYS A 155 -12.26 5.77 -5.48
N VAL A 156 -11.91 5.14 -6.61
CA VAL A 156 -11.74 3.68 -6.72
C VAL A 156 -10.24 3.33 -6.76
N PRO A 157 -9.86 2.09 -6.37
CA PRO A 157 -10.69 1.02 -5.81
C PRO A 157 -11.12 1.27 -4.35
N THR A 158 -12.18 0.60 -3.87
CA THR A 158 -12.69 0.66 -2.48
C THR A 158 -13.38 -0.63 -2.06
N ASP A 159 -13.29 -1.00 -0.78
CA ASP A 159 -13.98 -2.18 -0.21
C ASP A 159 -15.51 -2.04 -0.14
N LYS A 160 -16.03 -0.82 -0.33
CA LYS A 160 -17.48 -0.56 -0.40
C LYS A 160 -18.13 -1.13 -1.65
N ILE A 161 -17.34 -1.48 -2.68
CA ILE A 161 -17.84 -1.89 -4.01
C ILE A 161 -17.40 -3.32 -4.28
N VAL A 162 -18.32 -4.28 -4.13
CA VAL A 162 -18.00 -5.71 -4.32
C VAL A 162 -18.38 -6.26 -5.70
N ASN A 163 -19.05 -5.48 -6.55
CA ASN A 163 -19.49 -5.89 -7.90
C ASN A 163 -19.66 -4.69 -8.86
N PHE A 164 -19.82 -4.97 -10.16
CA PHE A 164 -19.92 -3.92 -11.19
C PHE A 164 -21.21 -3.09 -11.10
N ALA A 165 -22.31 -3.67 -10.60
CA ALA A 165 -23.56 -2.93 -10.42
C ALA A 165 -23.42 -1.83 -9.37
N MET A 166 -22.76 -2.14 -8.24
CA MET A 166 -22.41 -1.17 -7.21
C MET A 166 -21.41 -0.14 -7.72
N LEU A 167 -20.42 -0.56 -8.54
CA LEU A 167 -19.46 0.38 -9.13
C LEU A 167 -20.17 1.44 -9.96
N LYS A 168 -21.12 1.02 -10.80
CA LYS A 168 -21.90 1.95 -11.63
C LYS A 168 -22.70 2.94 -10.77
N GLN A 169 -23.40 2.45 -9.75
CA GLN A 169 -24.14 3.31 -8.82
C GLN A 169 -23.22 4.32 -8.12
N TYR A 170 -22.05 3.86 -7.67
CA TYR A 170 -21.08 4.69 -6.98
C TYR A 170 -20.48 5.78 -7.88
N GLN A 171 -20.30 5.51 -9.18
CA GLN A 171 -19.81 6.48 -10.15
C GLN A 171 -20.87 7.50 -10.61
N ASP A 172 -22.15 7.19 -10.42
CA ASP A 172 -23.26 8.10 -10.73
C ASP A 172 -23.50 9.14 -9.60
N GLU A 173 -22.93 8.92 -8.41
CA GLU A 173 -22.98 9.87 -7.28
C GLU A 173 -22.00 11.03 -7.48
N GLU A 174 -22.36 12.21 -6.98
CA GLU A 174 -21.50 13.39 -7.03
C GLU A 174 -20.60 13.46 -5.78
N PRO A 175 -19.26 13.47 -5.92
CA PRO A 175 -18.35 13.49 -4.78
C PRO A 175 -18.40 14.84 -4.03
N ILE A 176 -18.00 14.83 -2.76
CA ILE A 176 -17.94 16.05 -1.92
C ILE A 176 -16.97 17.08 -2.51
N SER A 177 -15.90 16.63 -3.17
CA SER A 177 -14.95 17.50 -3.88
C SER A 177 -15.61 18.43 -4.91
N LEU A 178 -16.76 18.04 -5.47
CA LEU A 178 -17.55 18.83 -6.42
C LEU A 178 -18.75 19.50 -5.77
N SER A 179 -19.52 18.75 -4.96
CA SER A 179 -20.77 19.25 -4.37
C SER A 179 -20.55 20.23 -3.21
N ASN A 180 -19.46 20.09 -2.45
CA ASN A 180 -19.07 21.01 -1.36
C ASN A 180 -17.54 21.20 -1.27
N PRO A 181 -16.95 22.03 -2.16
CA PRO A 181 -15.49 22.19 -2.23
C PRO A 181 -14.84 22.77 -0.97
N LEU A 182 -15.57 23.57 -0.18
CA LEU A 182 -15.04 24.13 1.08
C LEU A 182 -14.87 23.04 2.13
N LEU A 183 -15.90 22.19 2.32
CA LEU A 183 -15.80 21.05 3.21
C LEU A 183 -14.74 20.05 2.73
N ALA A 184 -14.67 19.80 1.42
CA ALA A 184 -13.65 18.93 0.84
C ALA A 184 -12.23 19.43 1.18
N GLN A 185 -11.98 20.74 1.07
CA GLN A 185 -10.70 21.34 1.43
C GLN A 185 -10.37 21.16 2.91
N GLU A 186 -11.32 21.41 3.82
CA GLU A 186 -11.13 21.22 5.26
C GLU A 186 -10.83 19.74 5.60
N MET A 187 -11.53 18.80 4.96
CA MET A 187 -11.34 17.38 5.20
C MET A 187 -9.94 16.89 4.78
N VAL A 188 -9.44 17.33 3.61
CA VAL A 188 -8.13 16.88 3.12
C VAL A 188 -6.96 17.45 3.91
N GLU A 189 -7.13 18.53 4.67
CA GLU A 189 -6.11 19.01 5.63
C GLU A 189 -5.81 17.98 6.73
N GLY A 190 -6.77 17.09 7.00
CA GLY A 190 -6.62 15.97 7.92
C GLY A 190 -5.77 14.81 7.38
N ILE A 191 -5.46 14.78 6.08
CA ILE A 191 -4.62 13.77 5.45
C ILE A 191 -3.15 14.07 5.75
N LYS A 192 -2.40 13.02 6.11
CA LYS A 192 -0.96 13.14 6.37
C LYS A 192 -0.20 12.00 5.70
N GLY A 193 0.80 12.37 4.90
CA GLY A 193 1.52 11.41 4.06
C GLY A 193 0.65 10.92 2.91
N TYR A 194 1.00 9.75 2.39
CA TYR A 194 0.41 9.19 1.17
C TYR A 194 -0.20 7.80 1.38
N LEU A 195 0.07 7.17 2.52
CA LEU A 195 -0.34 5.80 2.82
C LEU A 195 -1.87 5.69 2.84
N VAL A 196 -2.42 4.71 2.12
CA VAL A 196 -3.85 4.32 2.12
C VAL A 196 -3.94 2.80 2.13
N ASP A 197 -5.04 2.24 2.66
CA ASP A 197 -5.25 0.81 2.70
C ASP A 197 -5.44 0.29 1.27
N LEU A 198 -4.92 -0.91 0.99
CA LEU A 198 -5.22 -1.59 -0.25
C LEU A 198 -6.57 -2.32 -0.08
N PRO A 199 -7.61 -1.97 -0.85
CA PRO A 199 -8.90 -2.62 -0.74
C PRO A 199 -8.81 -4.08 -1.20
N LEU A 200 -9.19 -5.01 -0.32
CA LEU A 200 -9.12 -6.45 -0.55
C LEU A 200 -10.45 -7.04 -1.03
N ASN A 201 -11.54 -6.29 -0.90
CA ASN A 201 -12.91 -6.68 -1.23
C ASN A 201 -13.44 -5.99 -2.49
N PHE A 202 -12.67 -5.08 -3.11
CA PHE A 202 -13.08 -4.43 -4.35
C PHE A 202 -13.36 -5.46 -5.46
N LEU A 203 -14.58 -5.41 -6.01
CA LEU A 203 -15.09 -6.34 -7.04
C LEU A 203 -14.93 -7.83 -6.68
N CYS A 204 -14.92 -8.19 -5.39
CA CYS A 204 -14.62 -9.56 -4.97
C CYS A 204 -15.66 -10.60 -5.41
N ASN A 205 -16.89 -10.16 -5.75
CA ASN A 205 -17.98 -10.99 -6.26
C ASN A 205 -17.97 -11.15 -7.80
N GLU A 206 -17.02 -10.52 -8.50
CA GLU A 206 -16.90 -10.62 -9.95
C GLU A 206 -15.81 -11.63 -10.35
N ASP A 207 -15.94 -12.19 -11.56
CA ASP A 207 -14.83 -12.86 -12.25
C ASP A 207 -14.05 -11.81 -13.04
N LEU A 208 -12.87 -11.45 -12.55
CA LEU A 208 -12.01 -10.43 -13.14
C LEU A 208 -11.16 -10.96 -14.30
N LYS A 209 -11.29 -12.24 -14.64
CA LYS A 209 -10.62 -12.80 -15.82
C LYS A 209 -11.22 -12.19 -17.08
N PRO A 210 -10.41 -11.90 -18.10
CA PRO A 210 -10.95 -11.52 -19.39
C PRO A 210 -11.88 -12.60 -19.92
N ALA A 211 -13.03 -12.20 -20.47
CA ALA A 211 -13.99 -13.14 -20.99
C ALA A 211 -13.37 -13.95 -22.15
N ALA A 212 -13.56 -15.27 -22.17
CA ALA A 212 -12.91 -16.17 -23.13
C ALA A 212 -13.13 -15.82 -24.62
N GLY A 213 -14.13 -14.99 -24.93
CA GLY A 213 -14.40 -14.48 -26.28
C GLY A 213 -13.71 -13.16 -26.65
N THR A 214 -12.98 -12.51 -25.75
CA THR A 214 -12.22 -11.28 -26.04
C THR A 214 -10.77 -11.62 -26.42
N VAL A 215 -10.08 -10.65 -27.04
CA VAL A 215 -8.66 -10.82 -27.42
C VAL A 215 -7.82 -11.14 -26.18
N GLU A 216 -8.09 -10.48 -25.06
CA GLU A 216 -7.44 -10.68 -23.78
C GLU A 216 -7.78 -12.04 -23.15
N GLY A 217 -8.95 -12.60 -23.43
CA GLY A 217 -9.36 -13.93 -22.95
C GLY A 217 -8.77 -15.10 -23.74
N ILE A 218 -8.34 -14.84 -24.98
CA ILE A 218 -7.63 -15.81 -25.83
C ILE A 218 -6.12 -15.77 -25.58
N MET A 219 -5.62 -14.67 -25.00
CA MET A 219 -4.22 -14.52 -24.62
C MET A 219 -3.79 -15.54 -23.54
N PRO A 220 -2.58 -16.13 -23.65
CA PRO A 220 -2.06 -17.01 -22.61
C PRO A 220 -2.07 -16.32 -21.23
N THR A 221 -2.55 -17.03 -20.21
CA THR A 221 -2.61 -16.49 -18.84
C THR A 221 -1.25 -16.07 -18.29
N ALA A 222 -0.16 -16.64 -18.82
CA ALA A 222 1.22 -16.29 -18.47
C ALA A 222 1.64 -14.86 -18.88
N LEU A 223 0.82 -14.15 -19.68
CA LEU A 223 1.06 -12.75 -20.04
C LEU A 223 0.65 -11.77 -18.94
N TRP A 224 -0.21 -12.21 -18.02
CA TRP A 224 -0.71 -11.45 -16.88
C TRP A 224 0.03 -11.83 -15.60
#